data_AF-A0A7V9V0L2-F1
#
_entry.id   AF-A0A7V9V0L2-F1
#
_cell.length_a   1.000
_cell.length_b   1.000
_cell.length_c   1.000
_cell.angle_alpha   90.00
_cell.angle_beta   90.00
_cell.angle_gamma   90.00
#
_symmetry.space_group_name_H-M   'P 1'
#
loop_
_entity.id
_entity.type
_entity.pdbx_description
1 polymer ?
#
loop_
_entity_poly.entity_id
_entity_poly.type
_entity_poly.pdbx_seq_one_letter_code
_entity_poly.pdbx_strand_id
1 'polypeptide(L)'
;MSTSACNDQLQGSTAVETGAPEVLEKGYVGQSIPRREDRRLVQGQGTFFDDIRRHGMGYVHFVRSPYAHARIVSIDVAKALEVEGVYGTITGDEVAIHTDPFFEMSVEPGGLITDYALAVGRVRHMGEPVAAVCAATRELARDASELIEVSYDPLPVLVDAEESLRNEVVLHDDAGSNVVWSGVFEWGDVDTALAEADHVLKIDRLHFHRFSSTPLECAGALVEYDKGTEEWTLYCNPQMPGVGAIWMAPALRTGIDKLRFVTNDIGGGFGNKICLHPQYVVLCLLSRKLGRPVQWTEWRTDQHTANAHGNERWFHDIEVAVKSDGTMLG
;
A
#
# COMPACT_ATOMS: atom_id res chain seq x y z
N MET A 1 79.20 32.30 -15.97
CA MET A 1 78.25 31.20 -16.27
C MET A 1 76.84 31.73 -16.02
N SER A 2 76.33 32.79 -16.66
CA SER A 2 76.07 33.06 -18.09
C SER A 2 75.26 31.97 -18.82
N THR A 3 73.97 32.31 -19.00
CA THR A 3 73.17 32.24 -20.22
C THR A 3 72.88 30.90 -20.90
N SER A 4 71.58 30.73 -21.19
CA SER A 4 71.02 30.26 -22.47
C SER A 4 70.54 28.81 -22.55
N ALA A 5 69.27 28.70 -23.01
CA ALA A 5 68.46 27.55 -23.40
C ALA A 5 67.51 27.09 -22.27
N CYS A 6 66.19 27.20 -22.39
CA CYS A 6 65.35 27.04 -23.57
C CYS A 6 64.14 27.97 -23.43
N ASN A 7 64.09 28.98 -24.30
CA ASN A 7 62.94 29.81 -24.55
C ASN A 7 62.38 29.29 -25.87
N ASP A 8 61.35 28.46 -25.82
CA ASP A 8 60.39 28.24 -26.92
C ASP A 8 59.27 27.33 -26.43
N GLN A 9 58.05 27.65 -26.85
CA GLN A 9 56.80 26.90 -26.65
C GLN A 9 55.91 27.25 -25.46
N LEU A 10 55.53 28.53 -25.31
CA LEU A 10 54.19 28.87 -24.83
C LEU A 10 53.66 30.12 -25.55
N GLN A 11 53.49 30.02 -26.87
CA GLN A 11 52.64 30.94 -27.64
C GLN A 11 51.70 30.11 -28.51
N GLY A 12 50.51 29.86 -27.97
CA GLY A 12 49.41 29.17 -28.62
C GLY A 12 48.10 29.57 -27.94
N SER A 13 47.77 30.85 -28.01
CA SER A 13 46.47 31.38 -27.60
C SER A 13 45.42 30.95 -28.63
N THR A 14 44.83 29.76 -28.46
CA THR A 14 43.55 29.46 -29.10
C THR A 14 42.44 29.99 -28.20
N ALA A 15 41.94 31.18 -28.53
CA ALA A 15 40.67 31.66 -28.02
C ALA A 15 39.61 30.62 -28.38
N VAL A 16 38.98 30.03 -27.37
CA VAL A 16 37.78 29.23 -27.57
C VAL A 16 36.69 30.21 -27.95
N GLU A 17 36.39 30.30 -29.24
CA GLU A 17 35.18 30.98 -29.70
C GLU A 17 33.99 30.25 -29.08
N THR A 18 33.37 30.88 -28.08
CA THR A 18 32.05 30.46 -27.61
C THR A 18 31.08 30.77 -28.73
N GLY A 19 30.79 29.76 -29.55
CA GLY A 19 29.73 29.82 -30.55
C GLY A 19 28.44 30.32 -29.92
N ALA A 20 27.63 31.04 -30.71
CA ALA A 20 26.31 31.50 -30.31
C ALA A 20 25.52 30.33 -29.67
N PRO A 21 24.70 30.57 -28.63
CA PRO A 21 23.95 29.50 -27.99
C PRO A 21 23.17 28.75 -29.07
N GLU A 22 23.48 27.46 -29.23
CA GLU A 22 22.70 26.59 -30.09
C GLU A 22 21.24 26.74 -29.66
N VAL A 23 20.41 27.19 -30.58
CA VAL A 23 18.97 27.21 -30.38
C VAL A 23 18.58 25.74 -30.23
N LEU A 24 18.39 25.29 -29.00
CA LEU A 24 17.87 23.95 -28.71
C LEU A 24 16.59 23.79 -29.53
N GLU A 25 16.62 22.86 -30.50
CA GLU A 25 15.42 22.51 -31.24
C GLU A 25 14.32 22.18 -30.22
N LYS A 26 13.12 22.75 -30.42
CA LYS A 26 11.99 22.48 -29.52
C LYS A 26 11.74 20.97 -29.53
N GLY A 27 12.19 20.29 -28.47
CA GLY A 27 11.92 18.90 -28.24
C GLY A 27 10.44 18.64 -28.01
N TYR A 28 10.13 17.40 -27.67
CA TYR A 28 8.75 16.95 -27.43
C TYR A 28 8.13 17.48 -26.13
N VAL A 29 8.92 18.12 -25.25
CA VAL A 29 8.45 18.68 -23.98
C VAL A 29 7.42 19.79 -24.22
N GLY A 30 6.27 19.69 -23.56
CA GLY A 30 5.15 20.65 -23.69
C GLY A 30 4.24 20.43 -24.90
N GLN A 31 4.48 19.39 -25.71
CA GLN A 31 3.61 19.05 -26.85
C GLN A 31 2.57 17.98 -26.47
N SER A 32 1.35 18.11 -26.98
CA SER A 32 0.27 17.13 -26.81
C SER A 32 0.43 15.95 -27.78
N ILE A 33 1.39 15.08 -27.50
CA ILE A 33 1.67 13.90 -28.32
C ILE A 33 0.74 12.75 -27.90
N PRO A 34 0.10 12.03 -28.83
CA PRO A 34 -0.70 10.85 -28.51
C PRO A 34 0.11 9.81 -27.73
N ARG A 35 -0.52 9.15 -26.76
CA ARG A 35 0.20 8.18 -25.93
C ARG A 35 0.45 6.91 -26.71
N ARG A 36 1.57 6.25 -26.43
CA ARG A 36 1.97 5.04 -27.16
C ARG A 36 1.01 3.88 -26.91
N GLU A 37 0.46 3.81 -25.71
CA GLU A 37 -0.44 2.77 -25.23
C GLU A 37 -1.88 2.91 -25.73
N ASP A 38 -2.30 4.10 -26.17
CA ASP A 38 -3.71 4.38 -26.51
C ASP A 38 -4.27 3.38 -27.50
N ARG A 39 -3.54 3.12 -28.59
CA ARG A 39 -3.99 2.23 -29.68
C ARG A 39 -4.36 0.83 -29.19
N ARG A 40 -3.53 0.22 -28.35
CA ARG A 40 -3.82 -1.14 -27.84
C ARG A 40 -4.92 -1.11 -26.78
N LEU A 41 -4.98 -0.08 -25.93
CA LEU A 41 -5.99 0.02 -24.88
C LEU A 41 -7.40 0.22 -25.44
N VAL A 42 -7.58 1.11 -26.42
CA VAL A 42 -8.91 1.38 -27.03
C VAL A 42 -9.39 0.25 -27.94
N GLN A 43 -8.51 -0.68 -28.31
CA GLN A 43 -8.82 -1.86 -29.12
C GLN A 43 -9.06 -3.11 -28.27
N GLY A 44 -9.09 -2.99 -26.93
CA GLY A 44 -9.23 -4.15 -26.04
C GLY A 44 -8.00 -5.08 -26.05
N GLN A 45 -6.85 -4.57 -26.48
CA GLN A 45 -5.55 -5.25 -26.48
C GLN A 45 -4.69 -4.83 -25.29
N GLY A 46 -5.33 -4.28 -24.25
CA GLY A 46 -4.72 -4.17 -22.92
C GLY A 46 -4.51 -5.56 -22.31
N THR A 47 -3.66 -5.64 -21.31
CA THR A 47 -3.46 -6.84 -20.50
C THR A 47 -3.39 -6.40 -19.05
N PHE A 48 -4.50 -6.54 -18.35
CA PHE A 48 -4.61 -6.36 -16.91
C PHE A 48 -4.22 -7.66 -16.20
N PHE A 49 -3.93 -7.61 -14.89
CA PHE A 49 -3.54 -8.82 -14.17
C PHE A 49 -4.63 -9.90 -14.24
N ASP A 50 -5.89 -9.47 -14.30
CA ASP A 50 -7.08 -10.31 -14.31
C ASP A 50 -7.33 -11.01 -15.65
N ASP A 51 -6.63 -10.62 -16.71
CA ASP A 51 -6.67 -11.26 -18.02
C ASP A 51 -5.72 -12.47 -18.10
N ILE A 52 -4.76 -12.55 -17.18
CA ILE A 52 -3.70 -13.55 -17.21
C ILE A 52 -4.28 -14.89 -16.74
N ARG A 53 -4.06 -15.94 -17.52
CA ARG A 53 -4.49 -17.30 -17.21
C ARG A 53 -3.29 -18.23 -17.09
N ARG A 54 -3.40 -19.20 -16.19
CA ARG A 54 -2.44 -20.29 -16.02
C ARG A 54 -3.16 -21.61 -15.93
N HIS A 55 -2.50 -22.65 -16.44
CA HIS A 55 -3.01 -24.00 -16.31
C HIS A 55 -3.04 -24.41 -14.83
N GLY A 56 -4.16 -24.99 -14.38
CA GLY A 56 -4.31 -25.49 -13.02
C GLY A 56 -4.37 -24.41 -11.93
N MET A 57 -4.58 -23.13 -12.29
CA MET A 57 -4.65 -22.07 -11.30
C MET A 57 -5.89 -22.18 -10.41
N GLY A 58 -5.75 -21.81 -9.14
CA GLY A 58 -6.87 -21.64 -8.21
C GLY A 58 -7.24 -20.17 -8.03
N TYR A 59 -8.47 -19.92 -7.60
CA TYR A 59 -8.98 -18.60 -7.26
C TYR A 59 -9.13 -18.48 -5.76
N VAL A 60 -8.71 -17.35 -5.21
CA VAL A 60 -8.67 -17.10 -3.77
C VAL A 60 -9.77 -16.13 -3.37
N HIS A 61 -10.48 -16.45 -2.30
CA HIS A 61 -11.40 -15.55 -1.61
C HIS A 61 -11.00 -15.43 -0.14
N PHE A 62 -11.10 -14.21 0.41
CA PHE A 62 -10.77 -13.94 1.82
C PHE A 62 -12.04 -13.97 2.66
N VAL A 63 -12.02 -14.72 3.76
CA VAL A 63 -13.03 -14.63 4.82
C VAL A 63 -12.71 -13.40 5.65
N ARG A 64 -13.69 -12.52 5.83
CA ARG A 64 -13.49 -11.21 6.46
C ARG A 64 -14.31 -11.09 7.75
N SER A 65 -13.75 -10.37 8.71
CA SER A 65 -14.42 -10.07 9.97
C SER A 65 -15.71 -9.28 9.77
N PRO A 66 -16.84 -9.71 10.35
CA PRO A 66 -18.03 -8.87 10.47
C PRO A 66 -17.94 -7.88 11.65
N TYR A 67 -16.94 -8.00 12.52
CA TYR A 67 -16.76 -7.17 13.71
C TYR A 67 -15.69 -6.10 13.49
N ALA A 68 -15.91 -4.91 14.06
CA ALA A 68 -14.93 -3.84 14.09
C ALA A 68 -13.81 -4.07 15.11
N HIS A 69 -14.09 -4.76 16.22
CA HIS A 69 -13.09 -5.16 17.20
C HIS A 69 -13.57 -6.42 17.92
N ALA A 70 -12.79 -7.50 17.86
CA ALA A 70 -13.12 -8.76 18.54
C ALA A 70 -11.89 -9.65 18.70
N ARG A 71 -11.86 -10.47 19.75
CA ARG A 71 -10.92 -11.59 19.84
C ARG A 71 -11.41 -12.73 18.95
N ILE A 72 -10.49 -13.35 18.21
CA ILE A 72 -10.76 -14.59 17.47
C ILE A 72 -10.61 -15.74 18.47
N VAL A 73 -11.70 -16.46 18.72
CA VAL A 73 -11.72 -17.62 19.64
C VAL A 73 -11.28 -18.88 18.91
N SER A 74 -11.79 -19.10 17.69
CA SER A 74 -11.43 -20.25 16.85
C SER A 74 -11.82 -20.01 15.39
N ILE A 75 -11.12 -20.67 14.48
CA ILE A 75 -11.45 -20.75 13.04
C ILE A 75 -11.52 -22.23 12.67
N ASP A 76 -12.68 -22.70 12.18
CA ASP A 76 -12.86 -24.04 11.63
C ASP A 76 -13.02 -23.98 10.10
N VAL A 77 -12.13 -24.68 9.41
CA VAL A 77 -12.08 -24.76 7.94
C VAL A 77 -12.50 -26.11 7.39
N ALA A 78 -12.87 -27.08 8.25
CA ALA A 78 -13.08 -28.47 7.86
C ALA A 78 -14.15 -28.63 6.76
N LYS A 79 -15.32 -27.99 6.95
CA LYS A 79 -16.43 -28.06 5.98
C LYS A 79 -16.06 -27.48 4.61
N ALA A 80 -15.28 -26.40 4.58
CA ALA A 80 -14.81 -25.81 3.33
C ALA A 80 -13.87 -26.78 2.57
N LEU A 81 -13.02 -27.51 3.29
CA LEU A 81 -12.08 -28.47 2.70
C LEU A 81 -12.76 -29.74 2.14
N GLU A 82 -13.97 -30.06 2.59
CA GLU A 82 -14.76 -31.19 2.08
C GLU A 82 -15.44 -30.88 0.72
N VAL A 83 -15.51 -29.61 0.32
CA VAL A 83 -16.14 -29.21 -0.94
C VAL A 83 -15.27 -29.59 -2.14
N GLU A 84 -15.86 -30.34 -3.08
CA GLU A 84 -15.19 -30.69 -4.33
C GLU A 84 -14.75 -29.43 -5.09
N GLY A 85 -13.48 -29.38 -5.49
CA GLY A 85 -12.90 -28.24 -6.19
C GLY A 85 -12.29 -27.17 -5.28
N VAL A 86 -12.40 -27.30 -3.94
CA VAL A 86 -11.55 -26.55 -3.01
C VAL A 86 -10.17 -27.19 -2.96
N TYR A 87 -9.14 -26.38 -3.18
CA TYR A 87 -7.74 -26.83 -3.18
C TYR A 87 -7.08 -26.68 -1.82
N GLY A 88 -7.54 -25.73 -1.01
CA GLY A 88 -7.10 -25.60 0.37
C GLY A 88 -7.45 -24.24 0.96
N THR A 89 -7.11 -24.09 2.23
CA THR A 89 -7.36 -22.88 3.01
C THR A 89 -6.07 -22.41 3.69
N ILE A 90 -6.08 -21.20 4.22
CA ILE A 90 -5.04 -20.69 5.12
C ILE A 90 -5.67 -19.78 6.17
N THR A 91 -5.22 -19.89 7.42
CA THR A 91 -5.70 -19.12 8.58
C THR A 91 -4.64 -18.13 9.09
N GLY A 92 -5.06 -17.20 9.96
CA GLY A 92 -4.14 -16.30 10.67
C GLY A 92 -3.02 -17.03 11.42
N ASP A 93 -3.34 -18.14 12.10
CA ASP A 93 -2.34 -18.92 12.85
C ASP A 93 -1.27 -19.52 11.92
N GLU A 94 -1.68 -20.03 10.76
CA GLU A 94 -0.74 -20.52 9.75
C GLU A 94 0.12 -19.39 9.18
N VAL A 95 -0.44 -18.19 8.98
CA VAL A 95 0.33 -17.00 8.58
C VAL A 95 1.38 -16.69 9.65
N ALA A 96 1.00 -16.57 10.92
CA ALA A 96 1.91 -16.28 12.02
C ALA A 96 3.06 -17.31 12.16
N ILE A 97 2.79 -18.58 11.88
CA ILE A 97 3.81 -19.64 11.88
C ILE A 97 4.79 -19.46 10.73
N HIS A 98 4.30 -19.10 9.54
CA HIS A 98 5.08 -19.10 8.31
C HIS A 98 5.68 -17.76 7.91
N THR A 99 5.32 -16.67 8.59
CA THR A 99 5.78 -15.31 8.32
C THR A 99 6.21 -14.58 9.57
N ASP A 100 6.99 -13.53 9.40
CA ASP A 100 7.17 -12.50 10.41
C ASP A 100 6.13 -11.38 10.20
N PRO A 101 5.83 -10.58 11.24
CA PRO A 101 5.03 -9.36 11.07
C PRO A 101 5.66 -8.42 10.04
N PHE A 102 4.84 -7.60 9.39
CA PHE A 102 5.36 -6.52 8.59
C PHE A 102 6.11 -5.52 9.48
N PHE A 103 7.20 -4.97 8.97
CA PHE A 103 7.86 -3.86 9.67
C PHE A 103 7.06 -2.58 9.46
N GLU A 104 7.08 -1.71 10.46
CA GLU A 104 6.41 -0.42 10.39
C GLU A 104 7.36 0.69 9.94
N MET A 105 6.90 1.56 9.04
CA MET A 105 7.64 2.78 8.63
C MET A 105 7.44 3.96 9.61
N SER A 106 7.00 3.68 10.83
CA SER A 106 6.82 4.68 11.89
C SER A 106 7.91 4.56 12.95
N VAL A 107 8.20 5.67 13.63
CA VAL A 107 8.90 5.63 14.92
C VAL A 107 8.00 5.07 16.01
N GLU A 108 8.59 4.67 17.13
CA GLU A 108 7.83 4.32 18.34
C GLU A 108 6.93 5.50 18.78
N PRO A 109 5.70 5.22 19.24
CA PRO A 109 5.16 3.90 19.54
C PRO A 109 4.60 3.13 18.33
N GLY A 110 4.26 3.80 17.23
CA GLY A 110 3.70 3.15 16.03
C GLY A 110 4.62 2.09 15.42
N GLY A 111 5.94 2.26 15.55
CA GLY A 111 6.94 1.29 15.11
C GLY A 111 6.90 -0.08 15.80
N LEU A 112 6.16 -0.20 16.92
CA LEU A 112 6.01 -1.44 17.68
C LEU A 112 4.78 -2.25 17.25
N ILE A 113 3.93 -1.72 16.36
CA ILE A 113 2.71 -2.40 15.93
C ILE A 113 3.06 -3.72 15.23
N THR A 114 2.38 -4.78 15.64
CA THR A 114 2.50 -6.11 15.04
C THR A 114 1.34 -6.37 14.08
N ASP A 115 1.60 -6.25 12.79
CA ASP A 115 0.61 -6.53 11.73
C ASP A 115 1.01 -7.71 10.85
N TYR A 116 0.04 -8.59 10.58
CA TYR A 116 0.17 -9.77 9.73
C TYR A 116 -0.72 -9.66 8.50
N ALA A 117 -0.49 -10.54 7.52
CA ALA A 117 -1.27 -10.59 6.29
C ALA A 117 -2.73 -11.08 6.47
N LEU A 118 -3.01 -11.72 7.60
CA LEU A 118 -4.32 -12.09 8.11
C LEU A 118 -4.36 -11.75 9.60
N ALA A 119 -5.53 -11.48 10.15
CA ALA A 119 -5.72 -11.23 11.57
C ALA A 119 -5.23 -12.41 12.42
N VAL A 120 -4.41 -12.12 13.44
CA VAL A 120 -3.89 -13.11 14.39
C VAL A 120 -4.38 -12.77 15.78
N GLY A 121 -5.09 -13.69 16.43
CA GLY A 121 -5.65 -13.55 17.78
C GLY A 121 -6.81 -12.56 17.93
N ARG A 122 -6.84 -11.46 17.16
CA ARG A 122 -7.92 -10.48 17.18
C ARG A 122 -8.07 -9.76 15.84
N VAL A 123 -9.26 -9.23 15.61
CA VAL A 123 -9.60 -8.31 14.52
C VAL A 123 -9.77 -6.91 15.08
N ARG A 124 -9.30 -5.91 14.34
CA ARG A 124 -9.17 -4.49 14.70
C ARG A 124 -9.98 -3.57 13.79
N HIS A 125 -10.53 -4.09 12.70
CA HIS A 125 -11.51 -3.37 11.89
C HIS A 125 -12.50 -4.30 11.18
N MET A 126 -13.66 -3.76 10.81
CA MET A 126 -14.63 -4.47 9.98
C MET A 126 -13.99 -4.77 8.63
N GLY A 127 -14.11 -6.01 8.16
CA GLY A 127 -13.55 -6.43 6.89
C GLY A 127 -12.11 -6.95 6.95
N GLU A 128 -11.46 -6.94 8.13
CA GLU A 128 -10.12 -7.51 8.28
C GLU A 128 -10.13 -9.00 7.91
N PRO A 129 -9.23 -9.46 7.03
CA PRO A 129 -9.23 -10.85 6.58
C PRO A 129 -8.69 -11.78 7.68
N VAL A 130 -9.41 -12.85 7.98
CA VAL A 130 -9.06 -13.83 9.04
C VAL A 130 -8.63 -15.19 8.49
N ALA A 131 -9.08 -15.52 7.28
CA ALA A 131 -8.74 -16.73 6.56
C ALA A 131 -8.85 -16.50 5.05
N ALA A 132 -8.35 -17.43 4.25
CA ALA A 132 -8.58 -17.47 2.82
C ALA A 132 -8.84 -18.89 2.31
N VAL A 133 -9.65 -19.01 1.27
CA VAL A 133 -9.97 -20.26 0.56
C VAL A 133 -9.47 -20.16 -0.87
N CYS A 134 -8.84 -21.22 -1.37
CA CYS A 134 -8.44 -21.37 -2.76
C CYS A 134 -9.26 -22.49 -3.42
N ALA A 135 -9.95 -22.20 -4.53
CA ALA A 135 -10.81 -23.16 -5.23
C ALA A 135 -10.70 -23.08 -6.76
N ALA A 136 -11.38 -23.99 -7.46
CA ALA A 136 -11.32 -24.11 -8.92
C ALA A 136 -11.92 -22.92 -9.70
N THR A 137 -12.86 -22.19 -9.10
CA THR A 137 -13.47 -20.97 -9.67
C THR A 137 -13.62 -19.88 -8.62
N ARG A 138 -13.84 -18.63 -9.05
CA ARG A 138 -14.04 -17.50 -8.14
C ARG A 138 -15.30 -17.65 -7.31
N GLU A 139 -16.36 -18.12 -7.95
CA GLU A 139 -17.66 -18.35 -7.36
C GLU A 139 -17.55 -19.45 -6.31
N LEU A 140 -16.89 -20.56 -6.64
CA LEU A 140 -16.67 -21.65 -5.69
C LEU A 140 -15.81 -21.24 -4.50
N ALA A 141 -14.76 -20.43 -4.71
CA ALA A 141 -13.95 -19.93 -3.61
C ALA A 141 -14.76 -19.06 -2.65
N ARG A 142 -15.69 -18.27 -3.18
CA ARG A 142 -16.63 -17.47 -2.40
C ARG A 142 -17.63 -18.34 -1.66
N ASP A 143 -18.29 -19.27 -2.35
CA ASP A 143 -19.30 -20.15 -1.74
C ASP A 143 -18.67 -21.03 -0.64
N ALA A 144 -17.48 -21.57 -0.86
CA ALA A 144 -16.77 -22.36 0.14
C ALA A 144 -16.29 -21.52 1.33
N SER A 145 -16.06 -20.21 1.14
CA SER A 145 -15.67 -19.32 2.24
C SER A 145 -16.77 -19.14 3.28
N GLU A 146 -18.05 -19.25 2.88
CA GLU A 146 -19.21 -19.19 3.78
C GLU A 146 -19.32 -20.43 4.68
N LEU A 147 -18.58 -21.50 4.39
CA LEU A 147 -18.50 -22.71 5.21
C LEU A 147 -17.41 -22.65 6.27
N ILE A 148 -16.56 -21.62 6.26
CA ILE A 148 -15.57 -21.39 7.31
C ILE A 148 -16.27 -20.76 8.51
N GLU A 149 -16.24 -21.46 9.64
CA GLU A 149 -16.85 -21.00 10.88
C GLU A 149 -15.82 -20.27 11.73
N VAL A 150 -16.06 -18.99 12.01
CA VAL A 150 -15.20 -18.19 12.87
C VAL A 150 -15.96 -17.78 14.12
N SER A 151 -15.43 -18.17 15.28
CA SER A 151 -15.96 -17.78 16.58
C SER A 151 -15.25 -16.52 17.07
N TYR A 152 -16.03 -15.52 17.47
CA TYR A 152 -15.54 -14.24 17.95
C TYR A 152 -16.05 -13.96 19.36
N ASP A 153 -15.23 -13.26 20.14
CA ASP A 153 -15.63 -12.60 21.37
C ASP A 153 -15.52 -11.08 21.17
N PRO A 154 -16.65 -10.37 20.93
CA PRO A 154 -16.64 -8.95 20.61
C PRO A 154 -16.01 -8.10 21.71
N LEU A 155 -15.25 -7.09 21.29
CA LEU A 155 -14.59 -6.14 22.17
C LEU A 155 -15.17 -4.73 21.97
N PRO A 156 -14.98 -3.81 22.94
CA PRO A 156 -15.39 -2.42 22.78
C PRO A 156 -14.81 -1.80 21.49
N VAL A 157 -15.64 -1.11 20.72
CA VAL A 157 -15.26 -0.53 19.43
C VAL A 157 -14.98 0.97 19.57
N LEU A 158 -13.93 1.45 18.91
CA LEU A 158 -13.66 2.87 18.70
C LEU A 158 -13.91 3.23 17.24
N VAL A 159 -14.76 4.23 17.00
CA VAL A 159 -15.06 4.75 15.65
C VAL A 159 -14.75 6.24 15.49
N ASP A 160 -14.33 6.89 16.57
CA ASP A 160 -14.03 8.32 16.61
C ASP A 160 -12.56 8.54 17.03
N ALA A 161 -11.85 9.34 16.23
CA ALA A 161 -10.44 9.61 16.44
C ALA A 161 -10.17 10.48 17.68
N GLU A 162 -11.04 11.43 18.01
CA GLU A 162 -10.89 12.28 19.19
C GLU A 162 -11.15 11.47 20.48
N GLU A 163 -12.15 10.58 20.48
CA GLU A 163 -12.41 9.66 21.59
C GLU A 163 -11.22 8.70 21.83
N SER A 164 -10.56 8.26 20.75
CA SER A 164 -9.41 7.36 20.84
C SER A 164 -8.26 7.91 21.69
N LEU A 165 -8.12 9.24 21.76
CA LEU A 165 -7.08 9.92 22.55
C LEU A 165 -7.22 9.68 24.06
N ARG A 166 -8.41 9.29 24.54
CA ARG A 166 -8.64 8.97 25.95
C ARG A 166 -8.00 7.64 26.37
N ASN A 167 -7.64 6.79 25.40
CA ASN A 167 -7.05 5.46 25.62
C ASN A 167 -7.88 4.55 26.55
N GLU A 168 -9.21 4.71 26.58
CA GLU A 168 -10.12 3.80 27.31
C GLU A 168 -10.16 2.40 26.67
N VAL A 169 -9.94 2.35 25.35
CA VAL A 169 -9.74 1.14 24.56
C VAL A 169 -8.48 1.37 23.73
N VAL A 170 -7.47 0.51 23.86
CA VAL A 170 -6.23 0.61 23.06
C VAL A 170 -6.28 -0.44 21.95
N LEU A 171 -6.18 -0.02 20.69
CA LEU A 171 -6.35 -0.91 19.53
C LEU A 171 -5.10 -1.74 19.21
N HIS A 172 -3.92 -1.26 19.58
CA HIS A 172 -2.63 -1.94 19.40
C HIS A 172 -1.88 -1.93 20.74
N ASP A 173 -1.90 -3.06 21.44
CA ASP A 173 -1.36 -3.16 22.81
C ASP A 173 0.16 -2.93 22.79
N ASP A 174 0.83 -3.36 21.72
CA ASP A 174 2.27 -3.18 21.50
C ASP A 174 2.69 -1.71 21.43
N ALA A 175 1.81 -0.84 20.94
CA ALA A 175 2.05 0.60 20.88
C ALA A 175 1.68 1.31 22.20
N GLY A 176 0.96 0.65 23.10
CA GLY A 176 0.55 1.18 24.42
C GLY A 176 -0.42 2.36 24.40
N SER A 177 -0.75 2.94 23.24
CA SER A 177 -1.71 4.03 23.07
C SER A 177 -2.28 4.08 21.65
N ASN A 178 -3.36 4.84 21.44
CA ASN A 178 -3.90 5.14 20.12
C ASN A 178 -3.21 6.31 19.41
N VAL A 179 -2.25 6.98 20.07
CA VAL A 179 -1.40 8.00 19.44
C VAL A 179 -0.14 7.31 18.90
N VAL A 180 -0.23 6.87 17.65
CA VAL A 180 0.86 6.09 17.01
C VAL A 180 2.03 6.97 16.54
N TRP A 181 1.78 8.27 16.35
CA TRP A 181 2.80 9.25 15.99
C TRP A 181 2.45 10.63 16.57
N SER A 182 3.47 11.39 16.98
CA SER A 182 3.34 12.80 17.33
C SER A 182 4.58 13.58 16.90
N GLY A 183 4.40 14.85 16.53
CA GLY A 183 5.50 15.72 16.14
C GLY A 183 5.04 17.16 16.05
N VAL A 184 5.98 18.08 16.29
CA VAL A 184 5.78 19.52 16.10
C VAL A 184 6.58 19.96 14.89
N PHE A 185 5.92 20.65 13.99
CA PHE A 185 6.52 21.24 12.81
C PHE A 185 6.49 22.76 12.95
N GLU A 186 7.66 23.38 13.12
CA GLU A 186 7.81 24.81 13.40
C GLU A 186 8.72 25.47 12.35
N TRP A 187 8.23 26.54 11.74
CA TRP A 187 8.99 27.37 10.81
C TRP A 187 8.65 28.84 10.99
N GLY A 188 9.66 29.67 11.21
CA GLY A 188 9.48 31.11 11.45
C GLY A 188 9.08 31.41 12.89
N ASP A 189 8.50 32.60 13.10
CA ASP A 189 8.06 33.10 14.41
C ASP A 189 6.56 33.44 14.32
N VAL A 190 5.73 32.46 14.72
CA VAL A 190 4.27 32.55 14.64
C VAL A 190 3.74 33.59 15.62
N ASP A 191 4.35 33.73 16.80
CA ASP A 191 3.93 34.71 17.81
C ASP A 191 4.07 36.14 17.28
N THR A 192 5.22 36.45 16.66
CA THR A 192 5.44 37.73 16.00
C THR A 192 4.47 37.93 14.84
N ALA A 193 4.25 36.90 14.01
CA ALA A 193 3.31 36.99 12.88
C ALA A 193 1.88 37.33 13.35
N LEU A 194 1.41 36.71 14.43
CA LEU A 194 0.09 36.98 15.02
C LEU A 194 0.00 38.38 15.64
N ALA A 195 1.08 38.85 16.28
CA ALA A 195 1.14 40.18 16.89
C ALA A 195 1.16 41.31 15.85
N GLU A 196 1.79 41.10 14.70
CA GLU A 196 1.91 42.07 13.61
C GLU A 196 0.77 42.01 12.58
N ALA A 197 -0.14 41.06 12.71
CA ALA A 197 -1.25 40.89 11.78
C ALA A 197 -2.29 42.02 11.92
N ASP A 198 -2.79 42.53 10.79
CA ASP A 198 -3.95 43.42 10.79
C ASP A 198 -5.24 42.62 11.08
N HIS A 199 -5.29 41.36 10.64
CA HIS A 199 -6.39 40.43 10.86
C HIS A 199 -5.87 39.02 11.17
N VAL A 200 -6.55 38.32 12.09
CA VAL A 200 -6.31 36.90 12.36
C VAL A 200 -7.57 36.11 12.03
N LEU A 201 -7.48 35.24 11.03
CA LEU A 201 -8.53 34.28 10.73
C LEU A 201 -8.41 33.11 11.70
N LYS A 202 -9.52 32.77 12.37
CA LYS A 202 -9.59 31.61 13.27
C LYS A 202 -10.58 30.60 12.74
N ILE A 203 -10.17 29.34 12.70
CA ILE A 203 -11.02 28.20 12.37
C ILE A 203 -10.88 27.18 13.50
N ASP A 204 -11.88 27.13 14.38
CA ASP A 204 -11.87 26.27 15.56
C ASP A 204 -11.74 24.79 15.19
N ARG A 205 -12.47 24.37 14.14
CA ARG A 205 -12.51 22.99 13.67
C ARG A 205 -12.68 22.94 12.16
N LEU A 206 -11.82 22.17 11.50
CA LEU A 206 -11.96 21.79 10.10
C LEU A 206 -11.91 20.26 9.98
N HIS A 207 -12.91 19.70 9.30
CA HIS A 207 -13.10 18.26 9.18
C HIS A 207 -12.99 17.81 7.73
N PHE A 208 -12.21 16.77 7.49
CA PHE A 208 -12.17 16.06 6.23
C PHE A 208 -12.62 14.62 6.46
N HIS A 209 -13.74 14.25 5.85
CA HIS A 209 -14.25 12.89 5.90
C HIS A 209 -13.25 11.88 5.33
N ARG A 210 -13.31 10.67 5.88
CA ARG A 210 -12.72 9.49 5.25
C ARG A 210 -13.22 9.36 3.81
N PHE A 211 -12.34 9.07 2.88
CA PHE A 211 -12.70 8.84 1.48
C PHE A 211 -11.92 7.66 0.93
N SER A 212 -12.43 7.04 -0.13
CA SER A 212 -11.74 5.96 -0.84
C SER A 212 -11.63 6.31 -2.31
N SER A 213 -10.49 5.99 -2.89
CA SER A 213 -10.33 5.96 -4.33
C SER A 213 -11.09 4.76 -4.92
N THR A 214 -11.70 4.96 -6.09
CA THR A 214 -12.52 3.95 -6.77
C THR A 214 -12.04 3.71 -8.21
N PRO A 215 -10.78 3.25 -8.40
CA PRO A 215 -10.32 2.80 -9.71
C PRO A 215 -11.26 1.72 -10.24
N LEU A 216 -11.53 1.71 -11.56
CA LEU A 216 -12.45 0.74 -12.16
C LEU A 216 -11.95 -0.69 -11.99
N GLU A 217 -10.64 -0.90 -12.10
CA GLU A 217 -10.00 -2.17 -11.79
C GLU A 217 -9.70 -2.25 -10.27
N CYS A 218 -10.21 -3.28 -9.58
CA CYS A 218 -9.88 -3.54 -8.17
C CYS A 218 -8.44 -4.05 -7.99
N ALA A 219 -7.95 -4.15 -6.75
CA ALA A 219 -6.64 -4.73 -6.48
C ALA A 219 -6.63 -6.26 -6.73
N GLY A 220 -5.46 -6.82 -7.02
CA GLY A 220 -5.31 -8.25 -7.11
C GLY A 220 -3.99 -8.71 -7.70
N ALA A 221 -3.78 -10.01 -7.63
CA ALA A 221 -2.59 -10.66 -8.15
C ALA A 221 -2.85 -12.10 -8.54
N LEU A 222 -2.14 -12.55 -9.57
CA LEU A 222 -1.84 -13.96 -9.83
C LEU A 222 -0.41 -14.23 -9.33
N VAL A 223 -0.25 -15.24 -8.48
CA VAL A 223 1.03 -15.62 -7.88
C VAL A 223 1.40 -17.04 -8.27
N GLU A 224 2.62 -17.19 -8.78
CA GLU A 224 3.25 -18.46 -9.13
C GLU A 224 4.47 -18.68 -8.24
N TYR A 225 4.66 -19.90 -7.73
CA TYR A 225 5.83 -20.29 -6.95
C TYR A 225 6.61 -21.40 -7.67
N ASP A 226 7.89 -21.14 -7.94
CA ASP A 226 8.80 -22.12 -8.51
C ASP A 226 9.54 -22.85 -7.39
N LYS A 227 9.30 -24.15 -7.24
CA LYS A 227 9.94 -24.99 -6.22
C LYS A 227 11.44 -25.25 -6.47
N GLY A 228 11.88 -25.13 -7.73
CA GLY A 228 13.27 -25.36 -8.11
C GLY A 228 14.17 -24.16 -7.82
N THR A 229 13.65 -22.94 -7.95
CA THR A 229 14.39 -21.70 -7.64
C THR A 229 13.99 -21.06 -6.32
N GLU A 230 12.88 -21.51 -5.73
CA GLU A 230 12.25 -20.94 -4.53
C GLU A 230 11.81 -19.48 -4.71
N GLU A 231 11.41 -19.12 -5.94
CA GLU A 231 11.01 -17.76 -6.33
C GLU A 231 9.50 -17.65 -6.50
N TRP A 232 8.95 -16.49 -6.14
CA TRP A 232 7.60 -16.10 -6.47
C TRP A 232 7.58 -15.12 -7.64
N THR A 233 6.69 -15.35 -8.60
CA THR A 233 6.33 -14.35 -9.61
C THR A 233 4.90 -13.87 -9.37
N LEU A 234 4.73 -12.56 -9.22
CA LEU A 234 3.46 -11.90 -8.95
C LEU A 234 3.06 -11.02 -10.13
N TYR A 235 2.04 -11.44 -10.87
CA TYR A 235 1.38 -10.60 -11.87
C TYR A 235 0.26 -9.82 -11.20
N CYS A 236 0.46 -8.51 -11.03
CA CYS A 236 -0.35 -7.71 -10.11
C CYS A 236 -0.43 -6.26 -10.56
N ASN A 237 -1.21 -5.46 -9.83
CA ASN A 237 -1.43 -4.05 -10.16
C ASN A 237 -1.06 -3.00 -9.08
N PRO A 238 -0.09 -3.22 -8.15
CA PRO A 238 0.38 -2.15 -7.29
C PRO A 238 1.17 -1.10 -8.08
N GLN A 239 1.12 0.15 -7.63
CA GLN A 239 1.82 1.29 -8.24
C GLN A 239 3.29 1.38 -7.80
N MET A 240 3.68 0.64 -6.75
CA MET A 240 5.06 0.61 -6.20
C MET A 240 5.59 -0.81 -5.99
N PRO A 241 5.75 -1.63 -7.07
CA PRO A 241 6.18 -3.02 -6.94
C PRO A 241 7.53 -3.21 -6.23
N GLY A 242 8.49 -2.29 -6.41
CA GLY A 242 9.78 -2.34 -5.72
C GLY A 242 9.67 -2.16 -4.20
N VAL A 243 8.79 -1.26 -3.74
CA VAL A 243 8.47 -1.11 -2.31
C VAL A 243 7.76 -2.36 -1.81
N GLY A 244 6.86 -2.93 -2.64
CA GLY A 244 6.19 -4.19 -2.33
C GLY A 244 7.16 -5.33 -2.01
N ALA A 245 8.22 -5.48 -2.80
CA ALA A 245 9.25 -6.49 -2.57
C ALA A 245 10.03 -6.26 -1.26
N ILE A 246 10.38 -5.00 -0.96
CA ILE A 246 11.08 -4.62 0.29
C ILE A 246 10.25 -4.97 1.52
N TRP A 247 8.93 -4.75 1.47
CA TRP A 247 8.03 -5.04 2.57
C TRP A 247 7.69 -6.53 2.72
N MET A 248 7.48 -7.22 1.61
CA MET A 248 7.05 -8.63 1.64
C MET A 248 8.20 -9.60 1.92
N ALA A 249 9.42 -9.30 1.50
CA ALA A 249 10.54 -10.24 1.62
C ALA A 249 10.87 -10.58 3.09
N PRO A 250 10.99 -9.61 4.03
CA PRO A 250 11.17 -9.89 5.45
C PRO A 250 10.02 -10.70 6.02
N ALA A 251 8.76 -10.31 5.75
CA ALA A 251 7.59 -11.04 6.22
C ALA A 251 7.60 -12.50 5.75
N LEU A 252 7.95 -12.76 4.48
CA LEU A 252 8.05 -14.12 3.91
C LEU A 252 9.33 -14.87 4.32
N ARG A 253 10.21 -14.27 5.14
CA ARG A 253 11.52 -14.82 5.54
C ARG A 253 12.40 -15.18 4.35
N THR A 254 12.42 -14.32 3.32
CA THR A 254 13.13 -14.55 2.07
C THR A 254 13.91 -13.33 1.62
N GLY A 255 14.75 -13.49 0.60
CA GLY A 255 15.44 -12.39 -0.05
C GLY A 255 14.54 -11.64 -1.04
N ILE A 256 14.79 -10.35 -1.24
CA ILE A 256 14.06 -9.52 -2.23
C ILE A 256 14.23 -10.10 -3.64
N ASP A 257 15.37 -10.73 -3.93
CA ASP A 257 15.66 -11.43 -5.18
C ASP A 257 14.72 -12.61 -5.46
N LYS A 258 14.00 -13.09 -4.45
CA LYS A 258 12.99 -14.16 -4.58
C LYS A 258 11.60 -13.67 -4.94
N LEU A 259 11.39 -12.35 -5.05
CA LEU A 259 10.10 -11.75 -5.37
C LEU A 259 10.16 -10.99 -6.69
N ARG A 260 9.57 -11.57 -7.73
CA ARG A 260 9.46 -10.93 -9.04
C ARG A 260 8.06 -10.35 -9.24
N PHE A 261 7.97 -9.03 -9.31
CA PHE A 261 6.73 -8.33 -9.65
C PHE A 261 6.65 -8.07 -11.15
N VAL A 262 5.49 -8.34 -11.75
CA VAL A 262 5.19 -8.06 -13.15
C VAL A 262 3.91 -7.23 -13.22
N THR A 263 4.05 -5.95 -13.52
CA THR A 263 2.93 -5.01 -13.68
C THR A 263 2.74 -4.69 -15.15
N ASN A 264 1.59 -5.07 -15.70
CA ASN A 264 1.19 -4.70 -17.06
C ASN A 264 0.30 -3.44 -17.01
N ASP A 265 -0.86 -3.45 -17.67
CA ASP A 265 -1.81 -2.35 -17.54
C ASP A 265 -2.44 -2.33 -16.16
N ILE A 266 -2.66 -1.12 -15.64
CA ILE A 266 -3.29 -0.87 -14.36
C ILE A 266 -4.48 0.06 -14.60
N GLY A 267 -5.68 -0.40 -14.25
CA GLY A 267 -6.95 0.32 -14.44
C GLY A 267 -7.20 1.39 -13.38
N GLY A 268 -6.18 2.21 -13.12
CA GLY A 268 -6.18 3.26 -12.10
C GLY A 268 -5.82 2.76 -10.70
N GLY A 269 -5.47 3.70 -9.82
CA GLY A 269 -5.19 3.45 -8.41
C GLY A 269 -5.51 4.67 -7.55
N PHE A 270 -5.01 5.85 -7.92
CA PHE A 270 -5.27 7.11 -7.21
C PHE A 270 -4.93 7.02 -5.72
N GLY A 271 -3.82 6.34 -5.39
CA GLY A 271 -3.30 6.21 -4.03
C GLY A 271 -3.62 4.86 -3.37
N ASN A 272 -4.77 4.23 -3.60
CA ASN A 272 -5.08 2.99 -2.88
C ASN A 272 -4.20 1.79 -3.30
N LYS A 273 -3.58 1.85 -4.48
CA LYS A 273 -2.61 0.86 -4.98
C LYS A 273 -1.15 1.27 -4.79
N ILE A 274 -0.84 2.40 -4.13
CA ILE A 274 0.52 2.65 -3.64
C ILE A 274 0.78 1.89 -2.34
N CYS A 275 -0.27 1.62 -1.56
CA CYS A 275 -0.22 0.81 -0.36
C CYS A 275 0.12 -0.64 -0.74
N LEU A 276 0.93 -1.28 0.09
CA LEU A 276 1.12 -2.72 0.01
C LEU A 276 -0.24 -3.40 0.25
N HIS A 277 -0.54 -4.45 -0.50
CA HIS A 277 -1.65 -5.36 -0.22
C HIS A 277 -1.08 -6.55 0.57
N PRO A 278 -1.26 -6.61 1.92
CA PRO A 278 -0.76 -7.74 2.72
C PRO A 278 -1.29 -9.09 2.20
N GLN A 279 -2.45 -9.07 1.53
CA GLN A 279 -3.05 -10.21 0.85
C GLN A 279 -2.07 -10.93 -0.08
N TYR A 280 -1.11 -10.23 -0.70
CA TYR A 280 -0.12 -10.87 -1.59
C TYR A 280 0.80 -11.85 -0.86
N VAL A 281 1.10 -11.62 0.44
CA VAL A 281 1.82 -12.60 1.27
C VAL A 281 1.00 -13.88 1.43
N VAL A 282 -0.31 -13.75 1.66
CA VAL A 282 -1.22 -14.91 1.73
C VAL A 282 -1.23 -15.70 0.41
N LEU A 283 -1.24 -15.01 -0.73
CA LEU A 283 -1.15 -15.65 -2.04
C LEU A 283 0.18 -16.38 -2.25
N CYS A 284 1.31 -15.78 -1.83
CA CYS A 284 2.61 -16.44 -1.84
C CYS A 284 2.61 -17.73 -1.01
N LEU A 285 2.06 -17.68 0.20
CA LEU A 285 1.93 -18.85 1.07
C LEU A 285 1.02 -19.93 0.45
N LEU A 286 -0.15 -19.56 -0.07
CA LEU A 286 -1.08 -20.49 -0.73
C LEU A 286 -0.47 -21.11 -1.99
N SER A 287 0.18 -20.31 -2.85
CA SER A 287 0.85 -20.81 -4.06
C SER A 287 1.91 -21.86 -3.71
N ARG A 288 2.73 -21.58 -2.68
CA ARG A 288 3.75 -22.50 -2.16
C ARG A 288 3.12 -23.75 -1.55
N LYS A 289 2.13 -23.59 -0.66
CA LYS A 289 1.43 -24.69 0.05
C LYS A 289 0.76 -25.65 -0.93
N LEU A 290 0.08 -25.11 -1.93
CA LEU A 290 -0.73 -25.87 -2.88
C LEU A 290 0.05 -26.34 -4.12
N GLY A 291 1.26 -25.81 -4.33
CA GLY A 291 2.09 -26.12 -5.50
C GLY A 291 1.42 -25.77 -6.83
N ARG A 292 0.66 -24.65 -6.87
CA ARG A 292 -0.07 -24.20 -8.06
C ARG A 292 -0.15 -22.68 -8.13
N PRO A 293 -0.34 -22.11 -9.33
CA PRO A 293 -0.68 -20.69 -9.46
C PRO A 293 -1.98 -20.37 -8.71
N VAL A 294 -2.03 -19.23 -8.02
CA VAL A 294 -3.25 -18.76 -7.33
C VAL A 294 -3.55 -17.32 -7.71
N GLN A 295 -4.81 -17.00 -7.99
CA GLN A 295 -5.25 -15.66 -8.35
C GLN A 295 -6.26 -15.15 -7.32
N TRP A 296 -6.06 -13.92 -6.86
CA TRP A 296 -7.06 -13.16 -6.13
C TRP A 296 -7.39 -11.90 -6.89
N THR A 297 -8.69 -11.64 -6.98
CA THR A 297 -9.26 -10.42 -7.53
C THR A 297 -10.19 -9.87 -6.46
N GLU A 298 -9.89 -8.67 -5.98
CA GLU A 298 -10.71 -8.00 -4.97
C GLU A 298 -12.10 -7.70 -5.53
N TRP A 299 -13.14 -7.98 -4.74
CA TRP A 299 -14.50 -7.57 -5.08
C TRP A 299 -14.70 -6.09 -4.76
N ARG A 300 -15.54 -5.41 -5.54
CA ARG A 300 -15.84 -3.98 -5.29
C ARG A 300 -16.33 -3.71 -3.86
N THR A 301 -17.13 -4.61 -3.32
CA THR A 301 -17.62 -4.54 -1.92
C THR A 301 -16.48 -4.65 -0.92
N ASP A 302 -15.53 -5.56 -1.17
CA ASP A 302 -14.34 -5.72 -0.33
C ASP A 302 -13.48 -4.46 -0.38
N GLN A 303 -13.32 -3.88 -1.58
CA GLN A 303 -12.53 -2.67 -1.76
C GLN A 303 -13.05 -1.52 -0.88
N HIS A 304 -14.37 -1.32 -0.84
CA HIS A 304 -14.97 -0.26 -0.04
C HIS A 304 -15.01 -0.55 1.46
N THR A 305 -14.96 -1.82 1.84
CA THR A 305 -15.08 -2.22 3.25
C THR A 305 -13.70 -2.30 3.91
N ALA A 306 -12.69 -2.77 3.19
CA ALA A 306 -11.45 -3.28 3.78
C ALA A 306 -10.15 -2.88 3.07
N ASN A 307 -10.20 -2.06 2.02
CA ASN A 307 -8.97 -1.54 1.39
C ASN A 307 -8.49 -0.26 2.09
N ALA A 308 -7.37 0.28 1.62
CA ALA A 308 -6.82 1.55 2.10
C ALA A 308 -7.75 2.72 1.76
N HIS A 309 -8.06 3.53 2.76
CA HIS A 309 -8.85 4.75 2.63
C HIS A 309 -7.97 5.95 3.01
N GLY A 310 -8.25 7.12 2.43
CA GLY A 310 -7.78 8.37 2.98
C GLY A 310 -8.38 8.54 4.38
N ASN A 311 -7.54 8.77 5.38
CA ASN A 311 -7.98 8.87 6.76
C ASN A 311 -8.89 10.08 6.97
N GLU A 312 -9.82 9.93 7.90
CA GLU A 312 -10.53 11.06 8.48
C GLU A 312 -9.52 11.98 9.19
N ARG A 313 -9.70 13.29 9.06
CA ARG A 313 -8.79 14.29 9.61
C ARG A 313 -9.57 15.41 10.26
N TRP A 314 -9.17 15.72 11.49
CA TRP A 314 -9.55 16.93 12.20
C TRP A 314 -8.35 17.86 12.29
N PHE A 315 -8.58 19.12 11.99
CA PHE A 315 -7.66 20.21 12.27
C PHE A 315 -8.35 21.12 13.29
N HIS A 316 -7.64 21.41 14.38
CA HIS A 316 -8.13 22.20 15.50
C HIS A 316 -7.36 23.51 15.59
N ASP A 317 -8.03 24.54 16.09
CA ASP A 317 -7.41 25.80 16.51
C ASP A 317 -6.50 26.42 15.44
N ILE A 318 -6.97 26.43 14.18
CA ILE A 318 -6.20 26.99 13.08
C ILE A 318 -6.27 28.51 13.17
N GLU A 319 -5.10 29.14 13.26
CA GLU A 319 -4.97 30.59 13.15
C GLU A 319 -4.13 30.95 11.93
N VAL A 320 -4.56 31.98 11.19
CA VAL A 320 -3.82 32.50 10.03
C VAL A 320 -3.71 34.01 10.17
N ALA A 321 -2.47 34.49 10.26
CA ALA A 321 -2.10 35.89 10.39
C ALA A 321 -2.01 36.55 9.02
N VAL A 322 -2.82 37.59 8.78
CA VAL A 322 -2.84 38.30 7.49
C VAL A 322 -2.83 39.81 7.65
N LYS A 323 -2.21 40.51 6.72
CA LYS A 323 -2.31 41.96 6.55
C LYS A 323 -3.59 42.34 5.80
N SER A 324 -4.02 43.59 5.90
CA SER A 324 -5.21 44.09 5.19
C SER A 324 -5.07 44.05 3.66
N ASP A 325 -3.85 43.94 3.13
CA ASP A 325 -3.58 43.77 1.69
C ASP A 325 -3.61 42.30 1.21
N GLY A 326 -3.83 41.35 2.13
CA GLY A 326 -3.87 39.91 1.84
C GLY A 326 -2.52 39.20 1.97
N THR A 327 -1.45 39.88 2.37
CA THR A 327 -0.17 39.23 2.67
C THR A 327 -0.30 38.32 3.89
N MET A 328 0.03 37.03 3.74
CA MET A 328 0.11 36.07 4.86
C MET A 328 1.43 36.24 5.62
N LEU A 329 1.37 36.26 6.95
CA LEU A 329 2.53 36.39 7.83
C LEU A 329 2.89 35.06 8.53
N GLY A 330 1.88 34.23 8.78
CA GLY A 330 1.97 32.96 9.51
C GLY A 330 0.65 32.21 9.45
#